data_AF-A0A432FFB5-F1
#
_entry.id   AF-A0A432FFB5-F1
#
_cell.length_a   1.000
_cell.length_b   1.000
_cell.length_c   1.000
_cell.angle_alpha   90.00
_cell.angle_beta   90.00
_cell.angle_gamma   90.00
#
_symmetry.space_group_name_H-M   'P 1'
#
loop_
_entity.id
_entity.type
_entity.pdbx_description
1 polymer ?
#
loop_
_entity_poly.entity_id
_entity_poly.type
_entity_poly.pdbx_seq_one_letter_code
_entity_poly.pdbx_strand_id
1 'polypeptide(L)'
;MRILQLHCDSIEYTPTKKEIKSAEEIEPKKISIEEVVVCFTAIEEGDDSDTAKNAIIDIQKSMKQIGCNKLLLYPYAHLSSNLASPGTGLKILKEMQESCTGIDAMRAPFGWTKAFSIQVKGHPLAESSKVFSKDSIKEKTSTALESESKIKSYWYIMTPDGKMEEIEKFNFSNHKQLEIFAKYESVKKRSVDEPPPHINLMKKLAIADYEPASDPGNMRFYPNGRLIKSQIEQYVTDKVHDYGGVEVETPIMYDSHHPSMESYFNRFPARQYSIDSEGRHLFLRFSACFGQFLMASDFQLSYKNLPYKLYELTRYSFRREQSGELVGL
;
A
#
# COMPACT_ATOMS: atom_id res chain seq x y z
N MET A 1 15.93 11.05 -2.10
CA MET A 1 16.51 10.88 -0.75
C MET A 1 16.51 9.42 -0.34
N ARG A 2 17.66 8.89 0.10
CA ARG A 2 17.79 7.52 0.63
C ARG A 2 18.13 7.57 2.11
N ILE A 3 17.43 6.77 2.92
CA ILE A 3 17.67 6.68 4.36
C ILE A 3 17.79 5.22 4.78
N LEU A 4 18.87 4.88 5.47
CA LEU A 4 19.00 3.65 6.24
C LEU A 4 18.86 4.00 7.73
N GLN A 5 17.80 3.53 8.35
CA GLN A 5 17.46 3.78 9.75
C GLN A 5 17.80 2.56 10.59
N LEU A 6 18.62 2.75 11.63
CA LEU A 6 19.08 1.71 12.54
C LEU A 6 18.80 2.09 14.00
N HIS A 7 18.13 1.24 14.76
CA HIS A 7 17.96 1.39 16.20
C HIS A 7 19.14 0.73 16.91
N CYS A 8 19.91 1.54 17.63
CA CYS A 8 21.22 1.15 18.14
C CYS A 8 21.29 1.27 19.66
N ASP A 9 21.98 0.32 20.28
CA ASP A 9 22.42 0.44 21.68
C ASP A 9 23.43 1.60 21.79
N SER A 10 24.35 1.71 20.82
CA SER A 10 25.31 2.81 20.76
C SER A 10 25.82 3.08 19.33
N ILE A 11 26.21 4.33 19.10
CA ILE A 11 27.04 4.74 17.98
C ILE A 11 28.16 5.67 18.46
N GLU A 12 29.37 5.39 17.99
CA GLU A 12 30.53 6.25 18.18
C GLU A 12 31.06 6.70 16.83
N TYR A 13 31.40 7.97 16.67
CA TYR A 13 32.07 8.44 15.46
C TYR A 13 33.10 9.54 15.75
N THR A 14 34.14 9.56 14.92
CA THR A 14 35.23 10.55 14.96
C THR A 14 35.45 11.10 13.55
N PRO A 15 35.22 12.40 13.31
CA PRO A 15 35.63 13.06 12.08
C PRO A 15 37.15 13.03 11.95
N THR A 16 37.69 12.57 10.83
CA THR A 16 39.15 12.42 10.63
C THR A 16 39.71 13.37 9.59
N LYS A 17 39.00 13.57 8.47
CA LYS A 17 39.47 14.40 7.35
C LYS A 17 38.29 15.07 6.62
N LYS A 18 38.49 16.30 6.15
CA LYS A 18 37.55 16.97 5.23
C LYS A 18 37.61 16.31 3.85
N GLU A 19 36.46 15.91 3.32
CA GLU A 19 36.32 15.29 1.99
C GLU A 19 36.01 16.32 0.90
N ILE A 20 35.38 17.43 1.28
CA ILE A 20 34.94 18.48 0.36
C ILE A 20 35.42 19.85 0.86
N LYS A 21 35.61 20.80 -0.05
CA LYS A 21 36.02 22.17 0.29
C LYS A 21 34.98 22.90 1.14
N SER A 22 33.69 22.58 0.93
CA SER A 22 32.56 23.14 1.66
C SER A 22 32.19 22.31 2.91
N ALA A 23 33.12 21.51 3.43
CA ALA A 23 32.89 20.74 4.64
C ALA A 23 32.67 21.69 5.82
N GLU A 24 31.88 21.27 6.79
CA GLU A 24 31.62 22.11 7.95
C GLU A 24 32.89 22.34 8.77
N GLU A 25 33.07 23.56 9.27
CA GLU A 25 34.16 23.90 10.16
C GLU A 25 33.83 23.42 11.57
N ILE A 26 34.50 22.35 11.99
CA ILE A 26 34.34 21.73 13.31
C ILE A 26 35.69 21.37 13.91
N GLU A 27 35.73 21.27 15.24
CA GLU A 27 36.85 20.67 15.95
C GLU A 27 36.69 19.14 15.96
N PRO A 28 37.62 18.35 15.39
CA PRO A 28 37.49 16.90 15.31
C PRO A 28 37.57 16.27 16.71
N LYS A 29 36.42 15.80 17.22
CA LYS A 29 36.30 15.11 18.51
C LYS A 29 35.52 13.82 18.34
N LYS A 30 35.85 12.81 19.17
CA LYS A 30 35.08 11.57 19.26
C LYS A 30 33.74 11.88 19.94
N ILE A 31 32.65 11.47 19.31
CA ILE A 31 31.29 11.60 19.83
C ILE A 31 30.73 10.20 20.04
N SER A 32 30.09 9.95 21.18
CA SER A 32 29.43 8.69 21.53
C SER A 32 28.00 8.97 21.96
N ILE A 33 27.05 8.20 21.44
CA ILE A 33 25.62 8.36 21.70
C ILE A 33 25.02 6.98 21.95
N GLU A 34 24.35 6.83 23.10
CA GLU A 34 23.65 5.61 23.52
C GLU A 34 22.14 5.73 23.33
N GLU A 35 21.48 4.59 23.09
CA GLU A 35 20.03 4.44 22.86
C GLU A 35 19.50 5.42 21.82
N VAL A 36 19.82 5.16 20.55
CA VAL A 36 19.65 6.13 19.47
C VAL A 36 19.18 5.47 18.18
N VAL A 37 18.29 6.16 17.47
CA VAL A 37 17.98 5.83 16.08
C VAL A 37 18.94 6.61 15.18
N VAL A 38 19.79 5.89 14.46
CA VAL A 38 20.73 6.44 13.50
C VAL A 38 20.11 6.39 12.11
N CYS A 39 19.96 7.54 11.48
CA CYS A 39 19.53 7.66 10.09
C CYS A 39 20.74 8.01 9.23
N PHE A 40 21.31 7.02 8.56
CA PHE A 40 22.25 7.27 7.47
C PHE A 40 21.50 7.85 6.28
N THR A 41 21.83 9.07 5.87
CA THR A 41 21.05 9.85 4.91
C THR A 41 21.89 10.24 3.70
N ALA A 42 21.43 9.88 2.50
CA ALA A 42 21.91 10.43 1.24
C ALA A 42 20.82 11.31 0.61
N ILE A 43 21.23 12.51 0.22
CA ILE A 43 20.37 13.50 -0.42
C ILE A 43 20.66 13.46 -1.92
N GLU A 44 19.63 13.20 -2.70
CA GLU A 44 19.67 12.97 -4.14
C GLU A 44 19.31 14.22 -4.94
N GLU A 45 19.73 14.25 -6.20
CA GLU A 45 19.34 15.32 -7.12
C GLU A 45 17.81 15.39 -7.25
N GLY A 46 17.24 16.58 -7.07
CA GLY A 46 15.79 16.82 -7.09
C GLY A 46 15.10 16.81 -5.72
N ASP A 47 15.78 16.37 -4.66
CA ASP A 47 15.26 16.47 -3.29
C ASP A 47 15.11 17.94 -2.85
N ASP A 48 14.10 18.21 -2.03
CA ASP A 48 13.79 19.54 -1.50
C ASP A 48 13.20 19.51 -0.08
N SER A 49 12.74 20.67 0.39
CA SER A 49 12.18 20.85 1.74
C SER A 49 10.97 19.95 2.01
N ASP A 50 10.13 19.69 0.99
CA ASP A 50 8.95 18.84 1.16
C ASP A 50 9.35 17.38 1.30
N THR A 51 10.35 16.93 0.53
CA THR A 51 10.96 15.60 0.67
C THR A 51 11.56 15.42 2.07
N ALA A 52 12.25 16.45 2.57
CA ALA A 52 12.82 16.47 3.91
C ALA A 52 11.76 16.33 5.03
N LYS A 53 10.67 17.11 4.94
CA LYS A 53 9.57 17.05 5.90
C LYS A 53 8.88 15.69 5.91
N ASN A 54 8.61 15.12 4.73
CA ASN A 54 8.00 13.80 4.60
C ASN A 54 8.87 12.72 5.24
N ALA A 55 10.18 12.77 5.00
CA ALA A 55 11.14 11.87 5.60
C ALA A 55 11.13 11.96 7.14
N ILE A 56 11.14 13.18 7.70
CA ILE A 56 11.10 13.38 9.15
C ILE A 56 9.79 12.90 9.78
N ILE A 57 8.63 13.17 9.18
CA ILE A 57 7.34 12.69 9.68
C ILE A 57 7.34 11.16 9.81
N ASP A 58 7.83 10.46 8.79
CA ASP A 58 7.89 9.00 8.80
C ASP A 58 8.92 8.45 9.80
N ILE A 59 10.11 9.06 9.88
CA ILE A 59 11.13 8.72 10.89
C ILE A 59 10.55 8.88 12.30
N GLN A 60 9.90 10.01 12.61
CA GLN A 60 9.32 10.24 13.93
C GLN A 60 8.19 9.26 14.25
N LYS A 61 7.38 8.86 13.27
CA LYS A 61 6.36 7.82 13.44
C LYS A 61 7.00 6.47 13.79
N SER A 62 8.08 6.11 13.09
CA SER A 62 8.83 4.87 13.36
C SER A 62 9.49 4.91 14.75
N MET A 63 10.11 6.04 15.13
CA MET A 63 10.70 6.25 16.45
C MET A 63 9.69 6.09 17.59
N LYS A 64 8.45 6.58 17.41
CA LYS A 64 7.37 6.38 18.40
C LYS A 64 7.00 4.91 18.60
N GLN A 65 7.04 4.10 17.53
CA GLN A 65 6.79 2.65 17.63
C GLN A 65 7.95 1.92 18.31
N ILE A 66 9.18 2.37 18.06
CA ILE A 66 10.40 1.83 18.65
C ILE A 66 10.53 2.23 20.13
N GLY A 67 9.98 3.39 20.52
CA GLY A 67 10.09 3.93 21.87
C GLY A 67 11.42 4.67 22.13
N CYS A 68 12.12 5.13 21.08
CA CYS A 68 13.38 5.86 21.18
C CYS A 68 13.17 7.36 20.90
N ASN A 69 13.78 8.23 21.71
CA ASN A 69 13.64 9.68 21.61
C ASN A 69 14.87 10.41 21.06
N LYS A 70 15.99 9.70 20.82
CA LYS A 70 17.21 10.28 20.24
C LYS A 70 17.34 9.90 18.77
N LEU A 71 17.60 10.90 17.93
CA LEU A 71 17.80 10.74 16.50
C LEU A 71 19.19 11.29 16.12
N LEU A 72 19.97 10.50 15.41
CA LEU A 72 21.20 10.98 14.76
C LEU A 72 21.02 10.96 13.25
N LEU A 73 20.97 12.15 12.63
CA LEU A 73 21.08 12.31 11.18
C LEU A 73 22.55 12.23 10.76
N TYR A 74 22.92 11.13 10.13
CA TYR A 74 24.28 10.85 9.71
C TYR A 74 24.42 11.00 8.18
N PRO A 75 25.01 12.08 7.66
CA PRO A 75 25.22 12.21 6.21
C PRO A 75 26.12 11.09 5.68
N TYR A 76 25.59 10.32 4.73
CA TYR A 76 26.22 9.12 4.18
C TYR A 76 25.98 9.01 2.68
N ALA A 77 26.87 9.63 1.91
CA ALA A 77 26.74 9.77 0.45
C ALA A 77 26.68 8.41 -0.28
N HIS A 78 27.27 7.34 0.28
CA HIS A 78 27.37 6.04 -0.38
C HIS A 78 26.03 5.28 -0.52
N LEU A 79 24.93 5.78 0.04
CA LEU A 79 23.60 5.19 -0.18
C LEU A 79 23.01 5.52 -1.55
N SER A 80 23.58 6.45 -2.33
CA SER A 80 23.06 6.80 -3.65
C SER A 80 24.17 7.09 -4.65
N SER A 81 23.88 6.77 -5.92
CA SER A 81 24.69 7.13 -7.09
C SER A 81 24.27 8.46 -7.73
N ASN A 82 23.17 9.09 -7.28
CA ASN A 82 22.59 10.30 -7.86
C ASN A 82 22.50 11.43 -6.83
N LEU A 83 23.65 11.92 -6.34
CA LEU A 83 23.72 12.85 -5.22
C LEU A 83 23.43 14.30 -5.60
N ALA A 84 22.75 15.02 -4.71
CA ALA A 84 22.57 16.47 -4.83
C ALA A 84 23.92 17.21 -4.69
N SER A 85 23.94 18.47 -5.11
CA SER A 85 25.09 19.35 -4.86
C SER A 85 25.39 19.48 -3.34
N PRO A 86 26.65 19.64 -2.92
CA PRO A 86 27.00 19.73 -1.50
C PRO A 86 26.25 20.84 -0.74
N GLY A 87 26.00 21.98 -1.38
CA GLY A 87 25.25 23.09 -0.78
C GLY A 87 23.78 22.72 -0.55
N THR A 88 23.15 22.08 -1.54
CA THR A 88 21.78 21.57 -1.42
C THR A 88 21.67 20.49 -0.35
N GLY A 89 22.61 19.53 -0.34
CA GLY A 89 22.65 18.46 0.65
C GLY A 89 22.78 18.97 2.08
N LEU A 90 23.71 19.91 2.32
CA LEU A 90 23.85 20.51 3.66
C LEU A 90 22.60 21.28 4.08
N LYS A 91 21.99 22.04 3.17
CA LYS A 91 20.78 22.81 3.43
C LYS A 91 19.61 21.90 3.85
N ILE A 92 19.32 20.87 3.05
CA ILE A 92 18.24 19.92 3.30
C ILE A 92 18.47 19.17 4.62
N LEU A 93 19.71 18.75 4.89
CA LEU A 93 20.03 18.05 6.13
C LEU A 93 19.83 18.91 7.38
N LYS A 94 20.09 20.23 7.30
CA LYS A 94 19.77 21.18 8.37
C LYS A 94 18.27 21.35 8.55
N GLU A 95 17.53 21.51 7.45
CA GLU A 95 16.06 21.59 7.48
C GLU A 95 15.43 20.32 8.11
N MET A 96 15.98 19.14 7.83
CA MET A 96 15.56 17.89 8.47
C MET A 96 15.74 17.94 10.00
N GLN A 97 16.90 18.42 10.48
CA GLN A 97 17.17 18.54 11.91
C GLN A 97 16.21 19.54 12.58
N GLU A 98 16.01 20.72 11.96
CA GLU A 98 15.13 21.78 12.48
C GLU A 98 13.64 21.40 12.48
N SER A 99 13.22 20.53 11.55
CA SER A 99 11.83 20.06 11.44
C SER A 99 11.45 19.01 12.48
N CYS A 100 12.42 18.46 13.22
CA CYS A 100 12.17 17.48 14.26
C CYS A 100 11.55 18.16 15.50
N THR A 101 10.36 17.70 15.92
CA THR A 101 9.68 18.23 17.11
C THR A 101 9.50 17.15 18.18
N GLY A 102 9.81 17.47 19.44
CA GLY A 102 9.59 16.57 20.58
C GLY A 102 10.55 15.38 20.69
N ILE A 103 11.67 15.38 19.95
CA ILE A 103 12.76 14.41 20.05
C ILE A 103 14.11 15.12 20.10
N ASP A 104 15.14 14.46 20.60
CA ASP A 104 16.51 14.96 20.62
C ASP A 104 17.20 14.62 19.28
N ALA A 105 17.18 15.58 18.36
CA ALA A 105 17.72 15.43 17.02
C ALA A 105 19.12 16.03 16.88
N MET A 106 20.09 15.16 16.61
CA MET A 106 21.49 15.48 16.41
C MET A 106 21.88 15.23 14.95
N ARG A 107 22.99 15.84 14.52
CA ARG A 107 23.53 15.64 13.18
C ARG A 107 25.04 15.46 13.22
N ALA A 108 25.54 14.46 12.50
CA ALA A 108 26.98 14.28 12.31
C ALA A 108 27.50 15.29 11.26
N PRO A 109 28.78 15.72 11.36
CA PRO A 109 29.34 16.76 10.51
C PRO A 109 29.34 16.35 9.03
N PHE A 110 28.90 17.28 8.18
CA PHE A 110 28.75 17.11 6.75
C PHE A 110 30.07 17.36 6.02
N GLY A 111 30.38 16.54 5.03
CA GLY A 111 31.58 16.68 4.21
C GLY A 111 32.88 16.18 4.85
N TRP A 112 32.77 15.33 5.87
CA TRP A 112 33.91 14.73 6.57
C TRP A 112 33.92 13.22 6.43
N THR A 113 35.10 12.65 6.21
CA THR A 113 35.37 11.24 6.49
C THR A 113 35.27 11.03 7.98
N LYS A 114 34.51 10.01 8.38
CA LYS A 114 34.24 9.69 9.78
C LYS A 114 34.53 8.22 10.01
N ALA A 115 35.41 7.92 10.96
CA ALA A 115 35.52 6.57 11.49
C ALA A 115 34.36 6.37 12.47
N PHE A 116 33.66 5.24 12.41
CA PHE A 116 32.55 4.98 13.33
C PHE A 116 32.48 3.51 13.75
N SER A 117 31.91 3.29 14.93
CA SER A 117 31.52 1.98 15.47
C SER A 117 30.05 2.06 15.83
N ILE A 118 29.29 1.01 15.56
CA ILE A 118 27.84 0.98 15.79
C ILE A 118 27.41 -0.39 16.30
N GLN A 119 26.52 -0.41 17.28
CA GLN A 119 25.90 -1.62 17.81
C GLN A 119 24.39 -1.55 17.61
N VAL A 120 23.90 -2.29 16.62
CA VAL A 120 22.47 -2.33 16.26
C VAL A 120 21.74 -3.36 17.14
N LYS A 121 20.53 -3.01 17.60
CA LYS A 121 19.70 -3.93 18.40
C LYS A 121 19.15 -5.08 17.54
N GLY A 122 19.01 -6.26 18.12
CA GLY A 122 18.49 -7.44 17.44
C GLY A 122 16.97 -7.61 17.52
N HIS A 123 16.18 -6.73 16.90
CA HIS A 123 14.72 -6.86 16.84
C HIS A 123 14.13 -6.48 15.47
N PRO A 124 12.91 -6.93 15.11
CA PRO A 124 12.36 -6.73 13.75
C PRO A 124 12.27 -5.28 13.29
N LEU A 125 12.07 -4.33 14.21
CA LEU A 125 12.01 -2.89 13.91
C LEU A 125 13.37 -2.19 13.97
N ALA A 126 14.47 -2.92 14.14
CA ALA A 126 15.78 -2.32 14.38
C ALA A 126 16.39 -1.75 13.12
N GLU A 127 16.03 -2.29 11.95
CA GLU A 127 16.63 -1.90 10.68
C GLU A 127 15.52 -1.62 9.67
N SER A 128 15.62 -0.49 8.97
CA SER A 128 14.73 -0.20 7.84
C SER A 128 15.43 0.68 6.81
N SER A 129 15.20 0.38 5.54
CA SER A 129 15.65 1.22 4.41
C SER A 129 14.45 1.90 3.79
N LYS A 130 14.57 3.20 3.51
CA LYS A 130 13.49 4.05 3.01
C LYS A 130 14.00 4.94 1.88
N VAL A 131 13.12 5.18 0.93
CA VAL A 131 13.37 6.00 -0.25
C VAL A 131 12.27 7.05 -0.32
N PHE A 132 12.65 8.31 -0.37
CA PHE A 132 11.74 9.43 -0.54
C PHE A 132 12.10 10.16 -1.83
N SER A 133 11.14 10.36 -2.72
CA SER A 133 11.27 11.14 -3.94
C SER A 133 10.10 12.12 -4.08
N LYS A 134 10.21 13.13 -4.94
CA LYS A 134 9.05 13.96 -5.30
C LYS A 134 7.91 13.15 -5.91
N ASP A 135 8.24 12.10 -6.66
CA ASP A 135 7.24 11.18 -7.22
C ASP A 135 6.67 10.22 -6.15
N SER A 136 7.28 10.17 -4.96
CA SER A 136 6.69 9.56 -3.76
C SER A 136 5.76 10.51 -2.99
N ILE A 137 5.44 11.70 -3.56
CA ILE A 137 4.21 12.40 -3.20
C ILE A 137 3.07 11.49 -3.61
N LYS A 138 2.69 10.60 -2.69
CA LYS A 138 1.52 9.75 -2.76
C LYS A 138 1.51 8.90 -4.04
N GLU A 139 1.69 7.58 -3.89
CA GLU A 139 0.58 6.73 -4.40
C GLU A 139 -0.66 7.50 -3.97
N LYS A 140 -1.36 8.17 -4.90
CA LYS A 140 -2.60 8.90 -4.62
C LYS A 140 -3.48 7.82 -4.00
N THR A 141 -3.39 7.62 -2.68
CA THR A 141 -4.44 7.04 -1.88
C THR A 141 -5.58 7.94 -2.24
N SER A 142 -6.48 7.39 -3.07
CA SER A 142 -7.52 8.18 -3.66
C SER A 142 -8.21 8.96 -2.54
N THR A 143 -8.69 10.16 -2.82
CA THR A 143 -9.52 10.91 -1.87
C THR A 143 -10.64 10.02 -1.30
N ALA A 144 -11.07 9.03 -2.08
CA ALA A 144 -11.97 7.97 -1.65
C ALA A 144 -11.37 7.03 -0.59
N LEU A 145 -10.11 6.55 -0.70
CA LEU A 145 -9.47 5.70 0.32
C LEU A 145 -9.21 6.46 1.63
N GLU A 146 -8.77 7.71 1.53
CA GLU A 146 -8.58 8.57 2.71
C GLU A 146 -9.92 8.88 3.40
N SER A 147 -11.00 9.05 2.62
CA SER A 147 -12.34 9.24 3.18
C SER A 147 -12.90 7.96 3.81
N GLU A 148 -12.75 6.79 3.17
CA GLU A 148 -13.20 5.49 3.69
C GLU A 148 -12.70 5.21 5.11
N SER A 149 -11.41 5.48 5.37
CA SER A 149 -10.80 5.28 6.69
C SER A 149 -11.43 6.13 7.82
N LYS A 150 -12.19 7.17 7.48
CA LYS A 150 -12.85 8.09 8.41
C LYS A 150 -14.38 7.94 8.47
N ILE A 151 -14.97 7.02 7.67
CA ILE A 151 -16.43 6.85 7.60
C ILE A 151 -16.93 6.16 8.87
N LYS A 152 -17.83 6.83 9.59
CA LYS A 152 -18.69 6.21 10.60
C LYS A 152 -19.89 5.59 9.90
N SER A 153 -20.12 4.30 10.12
CA SER A 153 -21.30 3.61 9.60
C SER A 153 -22.45 3.73 10.59
N TYR A 154 -23.65 4.02 10.06
CA TYR A 154 -24.90 4.05 10.82
C TYR A 154 -25.80 2.93 10.30
N TRP A 155 -26.43 2.19 11.22
CA TRP A 155 -27.24 1.02 10.87
C TRP A 155 -28.70 1.27 11.21
N TYR A 156 -29.56 1.07 10.21
CA TYR A 156 -31.00 1.26 10.31
C TYR A 156 -31.73 0.01 9.79
N ILE A 157 -32.87 -0.29 10.39
CA ILE A 157 -33.85 -1.26 9.89
C ILE A 157 -34.92 -0.48 9.13
N MET A 158 -35.09 -0.82 7.85
CA MET A 158 -36.20 -0.32 7.04
C MET A 158 -37.37 -1.29 7.14
N THR A 159 -38.50 -0.83 7.64
CA THR A 159 -39.74 -1.62 7.68
C THR A 159 -40.46 -1.55 6.31
N PRO A 160 -41.40 -2.48 6.00
CA PRO A 160 -42.08 -2.52 4.71
C PRO A 160 -42.90 -1.27 4.35
N ASP A 161 -43.31 -0.50 5.35
CA ASP A 161 -43.97 0.82 5.24
C ASP A 161 -42.98 1.97 5.00
N GLY A 162 -41.68 1.68 4.88
CA GLY A 162 -40.63 2.65 4.53
C GLY A 162 -40.08 3.44 5.72
N LYS A 163 -40.47 3.10 6.95
CA LYS A 163 -39.93 3.74 8.16
C LYS A 163 -38.53 3.21 8.46
N MET A 164 -37.64 4.10 8.85
CA MET A 164 -36.26 3.79 9.22
C MET A 164 -36.09 3.91 10.74
N GLU A 165 -35.65 2.83 11.39
CA GLU A 165 -35.37 2.80 12.82
C GLU A 165 -33.93 2.38 13.07
N GLU A 166 -33.24 3.04 14.01
CA GLU A 166 -31.87 2.66 14.37
C GLU A 166 -31.84 1.23 14.92
N ILE A 167 -30.82 0.45 14.55
CA ILE A 167 -30.70 -0.95 14.96
C ILE A 167 -30.77 -1.11 16.50
N GLU A 168 -30.23 -0.16 17.26
CA GLU A 168 -30.22 -0.16 18.73
C GLU A 168 -31.61 0.04 19.34
N LYS A 169 -32.53 0.69 18.60
CA LYS A 169 -33.88 1.05 19.04
C LYS A 169 -34.96 0.13 18.48
N PHE A 170 -34.63 -0.69 17.48
CA PHE A 170 -35.58 -1.57 16.82
C PHE A 170 -36.00 -2.74 17.74
N ASN A 171 -37.30 -3.02 17.80
CA ASN A 171 -37.82 -4.13 18.59
C ASN A 171 -37.74 -5.46 17.83
N PHE A 172 -36.74 -6.27 18.15
CA PHE A 172 -36.51 -7.58 17.54
C PHE A 172 -37.38 -8.72 18.08
N SER A 173 -38.26 -8.50 19.05
CA SER A 173 -38.99 -9.58 19.75
C SER A 173 -39.71 -10.55 18.79
N ASN A 174 -40.27 -10.02 17.69
CA ASN A 174 -40.98 -10.81 16.67
C ASN A 174 -40.11 -11.14 15.43
N HIS A 175 -38.83 -10.73 15.42
CA HIS A 175 -37.95 -10.78 14.26
C HIS A 175 -36.59 -11.42 14.58
N LYS A 176 -36.60 -12.60 15.21
CA LYS A 176 -35.37 -13.28 15.67
C LYS A 176 -34.32 -13.52 14.58
N GLN A 177 -34.73 -13.89 13.36
CA GLN A 177 -33.79 -14.09 12.25
C GLN A 177 -33.16 -12.77 11.78
N LEU A 178 -33.96 -11.70 11.74
CA LEU A 178 -33.48 -10.36 11.42
C LEU A 178 -32.50 -9.86 12.48
N GLU A 179 -32.74 -10.17 13.75
CA GLU A 179 -31.84 -9.82 14.85
C GLU A 179 -30.46 -10.45 14.67
N ILE A 180 -30.43 -11.75 14.35
CA ILE A 180 -29.18 -12.48 14.10
C ILE A 180 -28.43 -11.86 12.91
N PHE A 181 -29.13 -11.64 11.81
CA PHE A 181 -28.56 -11.04 10.61
C PHE A 181 -28.03 -9.62 10.86
N ALA A 182 -28.84 -8.76 11.46
CA ALA A 182 -28.49 -7.36 11.70
C ALA A 182 -27.32 -7.23 12.69
N LYS A 183 -27.28 -8.06 13.75
CA LYS A 183 -26.13 -8.12 14.68
C LYS A 183 -24.87 -8.63 13.99
N TYR A 184 -24.97 -9.66 13.15
CA TYR A 184 -23.83 -10.17 12.39
C TYR A 184 -23.22 -9.10 11.48
N GLU A 185 -24.05 -8.42 10.68
CA GLU A 185 -23.61 -7.37 9.75
C GLU A 185 -23.03 -6.13 10.46
N SER A 186 -23.67 -5.70 11.56
CA SER A 186 -23.28 -4.48 12.30
C SER A 186 -21.95 -4.59 13.04
N VAL A 187 -21.59 -5.79 13.51
CA VAL A 187 -20.35 -6.03 14.26
C VAL A 187 -19.11 -5.96 13.34
N LYS A 188 -19.27 -6.05 12.01
CA LYS A 188 -18.18 -5.99 11.01
C LYS A 188 -16.99 -6.91 11.34
N LYS A 189 -17.19 -8.01 12.06
CA LYS A 189 -16.11 -8.97 12.35
C LYS A 189 -15.79 -9.75 11.07
N ARG A 190 -14.89 -9.19 10.27
CA ARG A 190 -14.35 -9.81 9.04
C ARG A 190 -13.19 -10.76 9.31
N SER A 191 -12.63 -10.70 10.53
CA SER A 191 -11.61 -11.64 10.99
C SER A 191 -12.27 -12.98 11.31
N VAL A 192 -11.83 -14.03 10.64
CA VAL A 192 -12.29 -15.39 10.92
C VAL A 192 -11.30 -16.05 11.87
N ASP A 193 -11.79 -16.47 13.04
CA ASP A 193 -10.95 -17.09 14.08
C ASP A 193 -10.52 -18.51 13.71
N GLU A 194 -11.34 -19.23 12.93
CA GLU A 194 -11.07 -20.59 12.45
C GLU A 194 -11.07 -20.68 10.92
N PRO A 195 -10.08 -21.35 10.30
CA PRO A 195 -10.06 -21.53 8.86
C PRO A 195 -11.35 -22.22 8.37
N PRO A 196 -12.05 -21.68 7.37
CA PRO A 196 -13.24 -22.30 6.81
C PRO A 196 -13.02 -23.78 6.42
N PRO A 197 -14.02 -24.67 6.62
CA PRO A 197 -13.85 -26.11 6.38
C PRO A 197 -13.41 -26.48 4.96
N HIS A 198 -13.77 -25.65 3.98
CA HIS A 198 -13.44 -25.88 2.57
C HIS A 198 -11.92 -25.81 2.31
N ILE A 199 -11.13 -25.09 3.12
CA ILE A 199 -9.67 -25.02 2.97
C ILE A 199 -9.05 -26.41 3.07
N ASN A 200 -9.40 -27.15 4.13
CA ASN A 200 -8.86 -28.49 4.38
C ASN A 200 -9.25 -29.46 3.26
N LEU A 201 -10.48 -29.36 2.76
CA LEU A 201 -10.97 -30.18 1.65
C LEU A 201 -10.25 -29.85 0.34
N MET A 202 -10.08 -28.56 0.01
CA MET A 202 -9.41 -28.15 -1.22
C MET A 202 -7.96 -28.63 -1.27
N LYS A 203 -7.24 -28.56 -0.15
CA LYS A 203 -5.89 -29.11 -0.04
C LYS A 203 -5.88 -30.63 -0.15
N LYS A 204 -6.72 -31.32 0.63
CA LYS A 204 -6.80 -32.80 0.65
C LYS A 204 -7.15 -33.39 -0.71
N LEU A 205 -8.01 -32.72 -1.48
CA LEU A 205 -8.48 -33.17 -2.79
C LEU A 205 -7.61 -32.64 -3.95
N ALA A 206 -6.50 -31.94 -3.65
CA ALA A 206 -5.66 -31.27 -4.64
C ALA A 206 -6.49 -30.43 -5.62
N ILE A 207 -7.35 -29.56 -5.09
CA ILE A 207 -8.14 -28.60 -5.86
C ILE A 207 -7.32 -27.32 -6.02
N ALA A 208 -6.97 -26.68 -4.90
CA ALA A 208 -6.18 -25.46 -4.86
C ALA A 208 -5.31 -25.42 -3.59
N ASP A 209 -4.23 -24.64 -3.64
CA ASP A 209 -3.35 -24.39 -2.51
C ASP A 209 -2.66 -23.02 -2.65
N TYR A 210 -1.96 -22.60 -1.61
CA TYR A 210 -1.29 -21.31 -1.58
C TYR A 210 -0.04 -21.36 -2.46
N GLU A 211 0.35 -20.21 -3.01
CA GLU A 211 1.61 -20.04 -3.74
C GLU A 211 2.50 -19.04 -3.00
N PRO A 212 3.51 -19.49 -2.22
CA PRO A 212 4.39 -18.61 -1.46
C PRO A 212 5.19 -17.60 -2.31
N ALA A 213 5.37 -17.87 -3.60
CA ALA A 213 6.00 -16.93 -4.53
C ALA A 213 5.05 -15.83 -5.04
N SER A 214 3.77 -15.85 -4.65
CA SER A 214 2.75 -14.87 -5.03
C SER A 214 2.26 -14.09 -3.80
N ASP A 215 1.66 -12.92 -4.04
CA ASP A 215 1.03 -12.13 -2.97
C ASP A 215 -0.12 -12.92 -2.33
N PRO A 216 -0.32 -12.86 -0.98
CA PRO A 216 -1.36 -13.62 -0.30
C PRO A 216 -2.76 -13.42 -0.90
N GLY A 217 -3.55 -14.51 -0.96
CA GLY A 217 -4.87 -14.52 -1.60
C GLY A 217 -4.86 -14.91 -3.08
N ASN A 218 -3.69 -15.06 -3.69
CA ASN A 218 -3.55 -15.61 -5.04
C ASN A 218 -3.19 -17.09 -4.98
N MET A 219 -4.15 -17.95 -5.32
CA MET A 219 -4.01 -19.40 -5.22
C MET A 219 -3.43 -20.03 -6.49
N ARG A 220 -2.78 -21.18 -6.34
CA ARG A 220 -2.53 -22.11 -7.45
C ARG A 220 -3.61 -23.18 -7.50
N PHE A 221 -4.04 -23.53 -8.72
CA PHE A 221 -4.95 -24.64 -8.96
C PHE A 221 -4.18 -25.86 -9.47
N TYR A 222 -4.40 -27.00 -8.82
CA TYR A 222 -3.89 -28.30 -9.27
C TYR A 222 -4.79 -28.87 -10.37
N PRO A 223 -4.40 -29.98 -11.06
CA PRO A 223 -5.18 -30.53 -12.16
C PRO A 223 -6.66 -30.80 -11.85
N ASN A 224 -6.98 -31.33 -10.66
CA ASN A 224 -8.38 -31.59 -10.28
C ASN A 224 -9.17 -30.29 -10.16
N GLY A 225 -8.61 -29.28 -9.48
CA GLY A 225 -9.27 -27.98 -9.34
C GLY A 225 -9.37 -27.23 -10.67
N ARG A 226 -8.35 -27.33 -11.52
CA ARG A 226 -8.37 -26.74 -12.86
C ARG A 226 -9.48 -27.33 -13.72
N LEU A 227 -9.68 -28.66 -13.67
CA LEU A 227 -10.76 -29.37 -14.38
C LEU A 227 -12.13 -28.90 -13.90
N ILE A 228 -12.37 -28.92 -12.57
CA ILE A 228 -13.63 -28.46 -11.97
C ILE A 228 -13.91 -27.00 -12.40
N LYS A 229 -12.91 -26.12 -12.26
CA LYS A 229 -13.01 -24.72 -12.67
C LYS A 229 -13.35 -24.59 -14.15
N SER A 230 -12.67 -25.31 -15.06
CA SER A 230 -12.98 -25.24 -16.50
C SER A 230 -14.40 -25.66 -16.84
N GLN A 231 -14.93 -26.70 -16.19
CA GLN A 231 -16.28 -27.18 -16.47
C GLN A 231 -17.33 -26.16 -16.04
N ILE A 232 -17.10 -25.49 -14.89
CA ILE A 232 -17.97 -24.41 -14.41
C ILE A 232 -17.86 -23.19 -15.33
N GLU A 233 -16.64 -22.79 -15.69
CA GLU A 233 -16.39 -21.67 -16.63
C GLU A 233 -17.12 -21.89 -17.95
N GLN A 234 -16.96 -23.07 -18.56
CA GLN A 234 -17.63 -23.42 -19.81
C GLN A 234 -19.15 -23.37 -19.67
N TYR A 235 -19.69 -23.99 -18.62
CA TYR A 235 -21.14 -24.00 -18.39
C TYR A 235 -21.71 -22.58 -18.25
N VAL A 236 -21.03 -21.69 -17.52
CA VAL A 236 -21.47 -20.30 -17.37
C VAL A 236 -21.40 -19.56 -18.69
N THR A 237 -20.30 -19.69 -19.44
CA THR A 237 -20.15 -19.07 -20.76
C THR A 237 -21.24 -19.54 -21.72
N ASP A 238 -21.52 -20.85 -21.78
CA ASP A 238 -22.59 -21.42 -22.61
C ASP A 238 -23.96 -20.83 -22.24
N LYS A 239 -24.25 -20.69 -20.94
CA LYS A 239 -25.51 -20.09 -20.47
C LYS A 239 -25.62 -18.60 -20.80
N VAL A 240 -24.53 -17.86 -20.72
CA VAL A 240 -24.53 -16.43 -21.09
C VAL A 240 -24.69 -16.27 -22.60
N HIS A 241 -24.04 -17.14 -23.38
CA HIS A 241 -24.21 -17.18 -24.84
C HIS A 241 -25.65 -17.51 -25.23
N ASP A 242 -26.27 -18.53 -24.63
CA ASP A 242 -27.70 -18.87 -24.84
C ASP A 242 -28.63 -17.68 -24.51
N TYR A 243 -28.23 -16.83 -23.57
CA TYR A 243 -28.94 -15.61 -23.19
C TYR A 243 -28.68 -14.41 -24.14
N GLY A 244 -27.88 -14.61 -25.19
CA GLY A 244 -27.50 -13.57 -26.16
C GLY A 244 -26.36 -12.68 -25.69
N GLY A 245 -25.52 -13.15 -24.76
CA GLY A 245 -24.28 -12.49 -24.37
C GLY A 245 -23.22 -12.62 -25.46
N VAL A 246 -22.52 -11.53 -25.72
CA VAL A 246 -21.42 -11.45 -26.69
C VAL A 246 -20.12 -11.43 -25.90
N GLU A 247 -19.39 -12.54 -25.98
CA GLU A 247 -18.12 -12.71 -25.27
C GLU A 247 -17.03 -11.83 -25.88
N VAL A 248 -16.26 -11.16 -25.02
CA VAL A 248 -15.10 -10.34 -25.36
C VAL A 248 -13.96 -10.61 -24.38
N GLU A 249 -12.74 -10.30 -24.80
CA GLU A 249 -11.55 -10.34 -23.95
C GLU A 249 -10.90 -8.95 -23.96
N THR A 250 -10.51 -8.46 -22.78
CA THR A 250 -9.93 -7.13 -22.63
C THR A 250 -8.58 -7.19 -21.89
N PRO A 251 -7.69 -6.19 -22.05
CA PRO A 251 -6.41 -6.16 -21.37
C PRO A 251 -6.52 -6.30 -19.84
N ILE A 252 -5.49 -6.88 -19.22
CA ILE A 252 -5.40 -7.07 -17.76
C ILE A 252 -4.85 -5.85 -17.02
N MET A 253 -4.21 -4.92 -17.72
CA MET A 253 -3.60 -3.72 -17.15
C MET A 253 -3.93 -2.49 -18.00
N TYR A 254 -4.07 -1.34 -17.33
CA TYR A 254 -4.44 -0.06 -17.96
C TYR A 254 -3.59 1.08 -17.40
N ASP A 255 -3.47 2.16 -18.18
CA ASP A 255 -2.81 3.39 -17.75
C ASP A 255 -3.63 4.10 -16.66
N SER A 256 -3.02 4.35 -15.51
CA SER A 256 -3.65 5.04 -14.39
C SER A 256 -4.00 6.50 -14.70
N HIS A 257 -3.32 7.12 -15.68
CA HIS A 257 -3.54 8.49 -16.12
C HIS A 257 -4.59 8.63 -17.21
N HIS A 258 -5.17 7.52 -17.68
CA HIS A 258 -6.28 7.61 -18.63
C HIS A 258 -7.47 8.35 -17.98
N PRO A 259 -8.09 9.35 -18.63
CA PRO A 259 -9.10 10.22 -18.00
C PRO A 259 -10.28 9.45 -17.36
N SER A 260 -10.75 8.38 -18.01
CA SER A 260 -11.81 7.52 -17.48
C SER A 260 -11.39 6.76 -16.22
N MET A 261 -10.12 6.36 -16.12
CA MET A 261 -9.59 5.63 -14.96
C MET A 261 -9.40 6.59 -13.78
N GLU A 262 -8.81 7.76 -14.01
CA GLU A 262 -8.62 8.76 -12.97
C GLU A 262 -9.96 9.23 -12.39
N SER A 263 -10.96 9.46 -13.25
CA SER A 263 -12.33 9.78 -12.83
C SER A 263 -12.95 8.67 -11.96
N TYR A 264 -12.71 7.40 -12.30
CA TYR A 264 -13.20 6.27 -11.53
C TYR A 264 -12.53 6.18 -10.16
N PHE A 265 -11.19 6.25 -10.10
CA PHE A 265 -10.42 6.14 -8.85
C PHE A 265 -10.74 7.26 -7.86
N ASN A 266 -11.08 8.45 -8.36
CA ASN A 266 -11.51 9.56 -7.52
C ASN A 266 -12.90 9.33 -6.90
N ARG A 267 -13.74 8.48 -7.50
CA ARG A 267 -15.09 8.17 -7.02
C ARG A 267 -15.13 6.94 -6.12
N PHE A 268 -14.34 5.93 -6.44
CA PHE A 268 -14.37 4.65 -5.74
C PHE A 268 -13.03 4.38 -5.06
N PRO A 269 -13.02 4.15 -3.74
CA PRO A 269 -11.84 3.67 -3.07
C PRO A 269 -11.55 2.25 -3.57
N ALA A 270 -10.42 2.07 -4.24
CA ALA A 270 -9.95 0.76 -4.62
C ALA A 270 -8.47 0.68 -4.26
N ARG A 271 -8.07 -0.43 -3.65
CA ARG A 271 -6.67 -0.79 -3.48
C ARG A 271 -6.29 -1.64 -4.69
N GLN A 272 -5.46 -1.09 -5.57
CA GLN A 272 -4.95 -1.78 -6.75
C GLN A 272 -3.46 -2.11 -6.63
N TYR A 273 -3.01 -3.05 -7.45
CA TYR A 273 -1.58 -3.23 -7.72
C TYR A 273 -1.15 -2.24 -8.79
N SER A 274 -0.10 -1.48 -8.50
CA SER A 274 0.52 -0.51 -9.40
C SER A 274 1.76 -1.13 -10.03
N ILE A 275 1.99 -0.86 -11.33
CA ILE A 275 3.14 -1.33 -12.10
C ILE A 275 3.75 -0.12 -12.80
N ASP A 276 5.01 0.16 -12.50
CA ASP A 276 5.78 1.18 -13.21
C ASP A 276 6.63 0.52 -14.30
N SER A 277 6.42 0.93 -15.56
CA SER A 277 7.13 0.38 -16.71
C SER A 277 7.48 1.48 -17.72
N GLU A 278 8.77 1.69 -17.96
CA GLU A 278 9.27 2.66 -18.95
C GLU A 278 8.66 4.07 -18.82
N GLY A 279 8.47 4.55 -17.59
CA GLY A 279 7.86 5.86 -17.32
C GLY A 279 6.33 5.90 -17.49
N ARG A 280 5.68 4.75 -17.75
CA ARG A 280 4.23 4.61 -17.68
C ARG A 280 3.82 4.03 -16.32
N HIS A 281 2.75 4.59 -15.78
CA HIS A 281 2.11 4.11 -14.57
C HIS A 281 0.88 3.28 -14.96
N LEU A 282 0.97 1.98 -14.74
CA LEU A 282 -0.09 1.03 -15.04
C LEU A 282 -0.68 0.48 -13.73
N PHE A 283 -1.89 -0.04 -13.82
CA PHE A 283 -2.48 -0.83 -12.73
C PHE A 283 -3.04 -2.14 -13.25
N LEU A 284 -3.01 -3.18 -12.42
CA LEU A 284 -3.75 -4.41 -12.69
C LEU A 284 -5.23 -4.18 -12.45
N ARG A 285 -6.07 -4.52 -13.44
CA ARG A 285 -7.52 -4.32 -13.35
C ARG A 285 -8.11 -5.08 -12.16
N PHE A 286 -9.04 -4.48 -11.43
CA PHE A 286 -9.84 -5.15 -10.40
C PHE A 286 -11.24 -5.54 -10.89
N SER A 287 -11.61 -5.15 -12.11
CA SER A 287 -12.88 -5.45 -12.75
C SER A 287 -12.75 -5.49 -14.27
N ALA A 288 -13.60 -6.26 -14.93
CA ALA A 288 -13.65 -6.34 -16.40
C ALA A 288 -14.29 -5.10 -17.06
N CYS A 289 -15.08 -4.34 -16.28
CA CYS A 289 -15.90 -3.27 -16.83
C CYS A 289 -15.08 -2.14 -17.48
N PHE A 290 -13.83 -1.92 -17.07
CA PHE A 290 -12.94 -0.94 -17.70
C PHE A 290 -12.77 -1.21 -19.19
N GLY A 291 -12.35 -2.42 -19.55
CA GLY A 291 -12.15 -2.80 -20.93
C GLY A 291 -13.46 -2.81 -21.72
N GLN A 292 -14.54 -3.29 -21.10
CA GLN A 292 -15.86 -3.34 -21.75
C GLN A 292 -16.40 -1.94 -22.05
N PHE A 293 -16.26 -0.97 -21.15
CA PHE A 293 -16.70 0.41 -21.39
C PHE A 293 -15.82 1.13 -22.42
N LEU A 294 -14.50 0.93 -22.37
CA LEU A 294 -13.60 1.51 -23.36
C LEU A 294 -13.91 0.95 -24.75
N MET A 295 -14.02 -0.38 -24.87
CA MET A 295 -14.40 -1.05 -26.11
C MET A 295 -15.78 -0.61 -26.62
N ALA A 296 -16.79 -0.56 -25.74
CA ALA A 296 -18.13 -0.13 -26.13
C ALA A 296 -18.18 1.33 -26.59
N SER A 297 -17.27 2.18 -26.11
CA SER A 297 -17.20 3.58 -26.52
C SER A 297 -16.76 3.77 -27.98
N ASP A 298 -16.11 2.76 -28.57
CA ASP A 298 -15.73 2.73 -29.99
C ASP A 298 -16.86 2.20 -30.90
N PHE A 299 -17.92 1.61 -30.32
CA PHE A 299 -18.99 1.01 -31.09
C PHE A 299 -19.94 2.05 -31.69
N GLN A 300 -20.28 1.88 -32.96
CA GLN A 300 -21.38 2.61 -33.59
C GLN A 300 -22.69 1.85 -33.38
N LEU A 301 -23.35 2.11 -32.25
CA LEU A 301 -24.64 1.48 -31.90
C LEU A 301 -25.82 2.40 -32.20
N SER A 302 -26.89 1.82 -32.73
CA SER A 302 -28.22 2.44 -32.83
C SER A 302 -29.18 1.81 -31.82
N TYR A 303 -30.36 2.42 -31.63
CA TYR A 303 -31.41 1.85 -30.78
C TYR A 303 -31.83 0.43 -31.20
N LYS A 304 -31.64 0.05 -32.48
CA LYS A 304 -31.94 -1.30 -33.00
C LYS A 304 -30.95 -2.36 -32.53
N ASN A 305 -29.75 -1.96 -32.13
CA ASN A 305 -28.74 -2.86 -31.59
C ASN A 305 -28.98 -3.17 -30.10
N LEU A 306 -29.92 -2.47 -29.46
CA LEU A 306 -30.21 -2.65 -28.04
C LEU A 306 -31.35 -3.66 -27.83
N PRO A 307 -31.25 -4.53 -26.80
CA PRO A 307 -30.18 -4.59 -25.79
C PRO A 307 -28.92 -5.30 -26.28
N TYR A 308 -27.75 -4.65 -26.12
CA TYR A 308 -26.44 -5.24 -26.40
C TYR A 308 -25.78 -5.71 -25.09
N LYS A 309 -25.32 -6.96 -25.05
CA LYS A 309 -24.88 -7.62 -23.81
C LYS A 309 -23.42 -8.05 -23.94
N LEU A 310 -22.49 -7.18 -23.56
CA LEU A 310 -21.07 -7.54 -23.46
C LEU A 310 -20.85 -8.48 -22.27
N TYR A 311 -20.06 -9.53 -22.50
CA TYR A 311 -19.70 -10.52 -21.49
C TYR A 311 -18.19 -10.78 -21.53
N GLU A 312 -17.56 -10.83 -20.36
CA GLU A 312 -16.18 -11.30 -20.22
C GLU A 312 -16.13 -12.11 -18.93
N LEU A 313 -15.82 -13.40 -19.04
CA LEU A 313 -15.46 -14.21 -17.87
C LEU A 313 -14.02 -13.89 -17.50
N THR A 314 -13.84 -12.80 -16.73
CA THR A 314 -12.50 -12.35 -16.36
C THR A 314 -11.73 -13.44 -15.60
N ARG A 315 -10.64 -13.91 -16.21
CA ARG A 315 -9.71 -14.86 -15.58
C ARG A 315 -8.83 -14.20 -14.53
N TYR A 316 -8.50 -12.93 -14.74
CA TYR A 316 -7.58 -12.16 -13.92
C TYR A 316 -8.16 -10.78 -13.63
N SER A 317 -8.52 -10.60 -12.36
CA SER A 317 -8.87 -9.32 -11.76
C SER A 317 -8.30 -9.32 -10.35
N PHE A 318 -7.62 -8.24 -9.97
CA PHE A 318 -6.81 -8.20 -8.76
C PHE A 318 -7.28 -7.10 -7.84
N ARG A 319 -7.50 -7.41 -6.56
CA ARG A 319 -7.72 -6.44 -5.50
C ARG A 319 -6.64 -6.60 -4.46
N ARG A 320 -5.99 -5.51 -4.09
CA ARG A 320 -4.94 -5.50 -3.07
C ARG A 320 -5.58 -5.35 -1.68
N GLU A 321 -6.25 -6.41 -1.24
CA GLU A 321 -6.91 -6.44 0.07
C GLU A 321 -5.89 -6.45 1.22
N GLN A 322 -6.31 -6.09 2.44
CA GLN A 322 -5.43 -6.19 3.60
C GLN A 322 -5.23 -7.67 3.96
N SER A 323 -4.05 -8.02 4.47
CA SER A 323 -3.72 -9.40 4.88
C SER A 323 -4.72 -9.97 5.91
N GLY A 324 -5.27 -9.14 6.79
CA GLY A 324 -6.28 -9.55 7.78
C GLY A 324 -7.70 -9.71 7.21
N GLU A 325 -7.95 -9.29 5.97
CA GLU A 325 -9.24 -9.48 5.27
C GLU A 325 -9.25 -10.76 4.43
N LEU A 326 -8.09 -11.38 4.22
CA LEU A 326 -7.98 -12.62 3.46
C LEU A 326 -8.50 -13.78 4.29
N VAL A 327 -9.48 -14.49 3.73
CA VAL A 327 -10.13 -15.65 4.37
C VAL A 327 -10.25 -16.74 3.34
N GLY A 328 -9.92 -17.97 3.74
CA GLY A 328 -9.97 -19.10 2.84
C GLY A 328 -8.58 -19.52 2.40
N LEU A 329 -8.62 -20.29 1.33
CA LEU A 329 -7.56 -20.37 0.34
C LEU A 329 -7.88 -19.30 -0.70
#